data_AF-A0A662DTI1-F1
#
_entry.id   AF-A0A662DTI1-F1
#
_cell.length_a   1.000
_cell.length_b   1.000
_cell.length_c   1.000
_cell.angle_alpha   90.00
_cell.angle_beta   90.00
_cell.angle_gamma   90.00
#
_symmetry.space_group_name_H-M   'P 1'
#
loop_
_entity.id
_entity.type
_entity.pdbx_description
1 polymer ?
#
loop_
_entity_poly.entity_id
_entity_poly.type
_entity_poly.pdbx_seq_one_letter_code
_entity_poly.pdbx_strand_id
1 'polypeptide(L)'
;MLSKFFLKRPVFAWVIAIAMMAGGALTIYKLPVSQYPPLAPPSISIDSFYPGASAETVENTVTQIIEQKMTGFDKLIYLSGTSSSSGASRL
;
A
#
# COMPACT_ATOMS: atom_id res chain seq x y z
N MET A 1 -40.02 17.88 -15.11
CA MET A 1 -40.84 17.96 -13.87
C MET A 1 -40.01 18.33 -12.65
N LEU A 2 -38.82 17.76 -12.46
CA LEU A 2 -37.91 18.04 -11.34
C LEU A 2 -37.53 19.54 -11.18
N SER A 3 -37.15 20.21 -12.27
CA SER A 3 -36.72 21.62 -12.25
C SER A 3 -37.83 22.60 -11.83
N LYS A 4 -39.12 22.28 -12.10
CA LYS A 4 -40.27 23.10 -11.64
C LYS A 4 -40.44 23.07 -10.12
N PHE A 5 -40.02 21.99 -9.45
CA PHE A 5 -40.10 21.87 -7.98
C PHE A 5 -39.08 22.80 -7.29
N PHE A 6 -37.83 22.80 -7.77
CA PHE A 6 -36.77 23.67 -7.24
C PHE A 6 -37.01 25.15 -7.55
N LEU A 7 -37.60 25.49 -8.72
CA LEU A 7 -37.99 26.86 -9.05
C LEU A 7 -39.08 27.42 -8.11
N LYS A 8 -40.05 26.58 -7.72
CA LYS A 8 -41.12 26.99 -6.80
C LYS A 8 -40.67 27.05 -5.34
N ARG A 9 -39.54 26.43 -4.99
CA ARG A 9 -38.98 26.38 -3.63
C ARG A 9 -37.50 26.77 -3.65
N PRO A 10 -37.18 28.05 -3.92
CA PRO A 10 -35.80 28.51 -4.08
C PRO A 10 -34.96 28.33 -2.80
N VAL A 11 -35.56 28.50 -1.62
CA VAL A 11 -34.87 28.27 -0.33
C VAL A 11 -34.44 26.81 -0.19
N PHE A 12 -35.30 25.86 -0.57
CA PHE A 12 -34.97 24.43 -0.50
C PHE A 12 -33.82 24.06 -1.44
N ALA A 13 -33.81 24.63 -2.65
CA ALA A 13 -32.71 24.45 -3.59
C ALA A 13 -31.36 24.94 -3.01
N TRP A 14 -31.37 26.11 -2.37
CA TRP A 14 -30.18 26.68 -1.74
C TRP A 14 -29.69 25.86 -0.54
N VAL A 15 -30.58 25.32 0.29
CA VAL A 15 -30.20 24.47 1.42
C VAL A 15 -29.45 23.23 0.94
N ILE A 16 -29.93 22.56 -0.12
CA ILE A 16 -29.25 21.39 -0.69
C ILE A 16 -27.89 21.79 -1.27
N ALA A 17 -27.82 22.90 -2.00
CA ALA A 17 -26.56 23.39 -2.57
C ALA A 17 -25.52 23.66 -1.47
N ILE A 18 -25.92 24.33 -0.37
CA ILE A 18 -25.05 24.61 0.77
C ILE A 18 -24.64 23.32 1.47
N ALA A 19 -25.56 22.37 1.67
CA ALA A 19 -25.25 21.09 2.28
C ALA A 19 -24.22 20.29 1.43
N MET A 20 -24.37 20.29 0.11
CA MET A 20 -23.39 19.67 -0.80
C MET A 20 -22.03 20.36 -0.75
N MET A 21 -22.00 21.70 -0.76
CA MET A 21 -20.74 22.46 -0.64
C MET A 21 -20.05 22.21 0.70
N ALA A 22 -20.81 22.18 1.80
CA ALA A 22 -20.27 21.88 3.13
C ALA A 22 -19.69 20.47 3.21
N GLY A 23 -20.37 19.46 2.64
CA GLY A 23 -19.85 18.09 2.52
C GLY A 23 -18.58 18.02 1.66
N GLY A 24 -18.54 18.75 0.55
CA GLY A 24 -17.36 18.87 -0.29
C GLY A 24 -16.18 19.51 0.44
N ALA A 25 -16.41 20.62 1.15
CA ALA A 25 -15.39 21.30 1.94
C ALA A 25 -14.81 20.39 3.02
N LEU A 26 -15.66 19.68 3.78
CA LEU A 26 -15.23 18.68 4.77
C LEU A 26 -14.38 17.57 4.15
N THR A 27 -14.73 17.14 2.93
CA THR A 27 -14.00 16.09 2.21
C THR A 27 -12.62 16.57 1.79
N ILE A 28 -12.49 17.81 1.32
CA ILE A 28 -11.18 18.41 0.97
C ILE A 28 -10.22 18.37 2.16
N TYR A 29 -10.69 18.66 3.38
CA TYR A 29 -9.84 18.62 4.57
C TYR A 29 -9.47 17.21 5.03
N LYS A 30 -10.26 16.19 4.68
CA LYS A 30 -10.02 14.79 5.08
C LYS A 30 -9.35 13.94 4.02
N LEU A 31 -9.32 14.38 2.76
CA LEU A 31 -8.77 13.59 1.68
C LEU A 31 -7.24 13.47 1.84
N PRO A 32 -6.68 12.26 1.84
CA PRO A 32 -5.24 12.10 1.82
C PRO A 32 -4.68 12.69 0.52
N VAL A 33 -3.62 13.50 0.66
CA VAL A 33 -2.93 14.10 -0.47
C VAL A 33 -1.70 13.25 -0.79
N SER A 34 -1.61 12.75 -2.02
CA SER A 34 -0.43 12.05 -2.53
C SER A 34 -0.02 12.62 -3.89
N GLN A 35 1.28 12.63 -4.20
CA GLN A 35 1.79 13.13 -5.48
C GLN A 35 1.39 12.23 -6.65
N TYR A 36 1.36 10.92 -6.39
CA TYR A 36 0.91 9.89 -7.31
C TYR A 36 0.05 8.89 -6.53
N PRO A 37 -0.85 8.16 -7.21
CA PRO A 37 -1.41 6.94 -6.64
C PRO A 37 -0.29 5.92 -6.34
N PRO A 38 -0.53 4.89 -5.52
CA PRO A 38 0.42 3.81 -5.32
C PRO A 38 0.69 3.08 -6.65
N LEU A 39 1.77 3.48 -7.33
CA LEU A 39 2.22 2.91 -8.61
C LEU A 39 3.22 1.77 -8.40
N ALA A 40 3.99 1.83 -7.31
CA ALA A 40 4.99 0.81 -6.99
C ALA A 40 4.29 -0.44 -6.41
N PRO A 41 4.66 -1.65 -6.87
CA PRO A 41 4.25 -2.88 -6.22
C PRO A 41 4.66 -2.87 -4.73
N PRO A 42 3.83 -3.39 -3.82
CA PRO A 42 4.24 -3.53 -2.42
C PRO A 42 5.38 -4.55 -2.33
N SER A 43 6.45 -4.19 -1.61
CA SER A 43 7.54 -5.08 -1.29
C SER A 43 7.47 -5.52 0.17
N ILE A 44 7.80 -6.78 0.41
CA ILE A 44 7.96 -7.37 1.75
C ILE A 44 9.44 -7.70 1.88
N SER A 45 10.05 -7.40 3.02
CA SER A 45 11.42 -7.81 3.30
C SER A 45 11.49 -8.74 4.51
N ILE A 46 12.35 -9.75 4.42
CA ILE A 46 12.59 -10.73 5.47
C ILE A 46 14.04 -10.60 5.90
N ASP A 47 14.25 -10.12 7.12
CA ASP A 47 15.58 -10.00 7.71
C ASP A 47 15.86 -11.21 8.62
N SER A 48 16.98 -11.88 8.36
CA SER A 48 17.44 -13.07 9.08
C SER A 48 18.87 -12.88 9.54
N PHE A 49 19.24 -13.44 10.70
CA PHE A 49 20.59 -13.31 11.23
C PHE A 49 21.10 -14.63 11.80
N TYR A 50 22.23 -15.11 11.26
CA TYR A 50 22.96 -16.27 11.72
C TYR A 50 24.40 -15.87 12.10
N PRO A 51 24.62 -15.48 13.38
CA PRO A 51 25.92 -14.99 13.83
C PRO A 51 27.03 -16.03 13.65
N GLY A 52 28.18 -15.59 13.13
CA GLY A 52 29.38 -16.44 12.98
C GLY A 52 29.36 -17.38 11.77
N ALA A 53 28.29 -17.38 10.96
CA ALA A 53 28.23 -18.14 9.71
C ALA A 53 28.87 -17.36 8.55
N SER A 54 29.51 -18.07 7.62
CA SER A 54 29.98 -17.49 6.36
C SER A 54 28.79 -17.16 5.45
N ALA A 55 28.97 -16.23 4.50
CA ALA A 55 27.91 -15.83 3.56
C ALA A 55 27.31 -17.05 2.83
N GLU A 56 28.16 -17.98 2.39
CA GLU A 56 27.74 -19.23 1.73
C GLU A 56 26.94 -20.15 2.65
N THR A 57 27.28 -20.20 3.93
CA THR A 57 26.55 -21.01 4.91
C THR A 57 25.16 -20.43 5.15
N VAL A 58 25.05 -19.11 5.32
CA VAL A 58 23.76 -18.43 5.47
C VAL A 58 22.89 -18.60 4.24
N GLU A 59 23.48 -18.50 3.05
CA GLU A 59 22.77 -18.67 1.79
C GLU A 59 22.13 -20.07 1.68
N ASN A 60 22.94 -21.11 1.87
CA ASN A 60 22.49 -22.49 1.70
C ASN A 60 21.57 -22.98 2.81
N THR A 61 21.71 -22.47 4.03
CA THR A 61 20.98 -22.99 5.20
C THR A 61 19.82 -22.11 5.66
N VAL A 62 19.77 -20.84 5.27
CA VAL A 62 18.71 -19.91 5.67
C VAL A 62 18.00 -19.36 4.45
N THR A 63 18.71 -18.64 3.59
CA THR A 63 18.12 -17.92 2.44
C THR A 63 17.39 -18.89 1.51
N GLN A 64 18.06 -19.91 0.99
CA GLN A 64 17.44 -20.89 0.08
C GLN A 64 16.25 -21.64 0.70
N ILE A 65 16.31 -21.95 2.00
CA ILE A 65 15.19 -22.62 2.69
C ILE A 65 13.97 -21.69 2.71
N ILE A 66 14.17 -20.40 2.98
CA ILE A 66 13.10 -19.41 2.97
C ILE A 66 12.52 -19.30 1.56
N GLU A 67 13.37 -19.16 0.52
CA GLU A 67 12.91 -19.04 -0.88
C GLU A 67 12.07 -20.24 -1.34
N GLN A 68 12.51 -21.46 -1.02
CA GLN A 68 11.77 -22.68 -1.36
C GLN A 68 10.40 -22.76 -0.67
N LYS A 69 10.28 -22.18 0.53
CA LYS A 69 9.00 -22.09 1.25
C LYS A 69 8.13 -20.94 0.78
N MET A 70 8.70 -19.96 0.08
CA MET A 70 7.98 -18.79 -0.43
C MET A 70 7.35 -19.06 -1.81
N THR A 71 6.60 -20.17 -1.93
CA THR A 71 5.89 -20.55 -3.15
C THR A 71 4.38 -20.42 -2.99
N GLY A 72 3.67 -20.11 -4.08
CA GLY A 72 2.20 -20.06 -4.10
C GLY A 72 1.58 -18.74 -3.61
N PHE A 73 2.36 -17.67 -3.50
CA PHE A 73 1.80 -16.34 -3.23
C PHE A 73 1.07 -15.78 -4.44
N ASP A 74 -0.15 -15.29 -4.20
CA ASP A 74 -0.89 -14.54 -5.22
C ASP A 74 -0.17 -13.22 -5.53
N LYS A 75 -0.03 -12.90 -6.83
CA LYS A 75 0.59 -11.67 -7.34
C LYS A 75 2.06 -11.43 -6.96
N LEU A 76 2.82 -12.47 -6.63
CA LEU A 76 4.27 -12.36 -6.50
C LEU A 76 4.91 -12.17 -7.89
N ILE A 77 5.68 -11.10 -8.07
CA ILE A 77 6.35 -10.78 -9.34
C ILE A 77 7.75 -11.39 -9.38
N TYR A 78 8.51 -11.17 -8.30
CA TYR A 78 9.87 -11.65 -8.15
C TYR A 78 10.20 -11.80 -6.66
N LEU A 79 11.26 -12.55 -6.39
CA LEU A 79 11.88 -12.70 -5.09
C LEU A 79 13.40 -12.54 -5.27
N SER A 80 14.07 -11.87 -4.33
CA SER A 80 15.52 -11.63 -4.40
C SER A 80 16.13 -11.56 -3.00
N GLY A 81 17.03 -12.49 -2.68
CA GLY A 81 17.80 -12.50 -1.45
C GLY A 81 19.22 -11.96 -1.58
N THR A 82 19.80 -11.48 -0.49
CA THR A 82 21.24 -11.21 -0.36
C THR A 82 21.72 -11.71 0.99
N SER A 83 22.77 -12.53 0.97
CA SER A 83 23.45 -13.04 2.16
C SER A 83 24.83 -12.40 2.32
N SER A 84 25.21 -12.09 3.56
CA SER A 84 26.45 -11.39 3.88
C SER A 84 27.34 -12.20 4.83
N SER A 85 28.66 -11.95 4.78
CA SER A 85 29.66 -12.66 5.61
C SER A 85 29.62 -12.26 7.09
N SER A 86 28.82 -11.27 7.46
CA SER A 86 28.52 -10.93 8.85
C SER A 86 27.45 -11.86 9.47
N GLY A 87 26.90 -12.79 8.69
CA GLY A 87 25.82 -13.68 9.12
C GLY A 87 24.43 -13.14 8.82
N ALA A 88 24.29 -11.93 8.27
CA ALA A 88 22.99 -11.36 7.93
C ALA A 88 22.50 -11.83 6.55
N SER A 89 21.21 -12.12 6.45
CA SER A 89 20.49 -12.40 5.20
C SER A 89 19.25 -11.53 5.11
N ARG A 90 18.99 -10.97 3.92
CA ARG A 90 17.81 -10.16 3.62
C ARG A 90 17.19 -10.62 2.32
N LEU A 91 15.91 -10.98 2.36
CA LEU A 91 15.07 -11.24 1.18
C LEU A 91 14.04 -10.12 0.98
#